data_AF-A0A934LME9-F1
#
_entry.id   AF-A0A934LME9-F1
#
_cell.length_a   1.000
_cell.length_b   1.000
_cell.length_c   1.000
_cell.angle_alpha   90.00
_cell.angle_beta   90.00
_cell.angle_gamma   90.00
#
_symmetry.space_group_name_H-M   'P 1'
#
loop_
_entity.id
_entity.type
_entity.pdbx_description
1 polymer ?
#
loop_
_entity_poly.entity_id
_entity_poly.type
_entity_poly.pdbx_seq_one_letter_code
_entity_poly.pdbx_strand_id
1 'polypeptide(L)' 'MHFTPLAYLDPGSGSILIQLIVAAVLAIGVALRASWGSIMKLFGKGKTDEQNDDDAE' A
#
# COMPACT_ATOMS: atom_id res chain seq x y z
N MET A 1 11.74 42.46 -21.47
CA MET A 1 10.73 41.53 -20.92
C MET A 1 11.48 40.53 -20.04
N HIS A 2 11.34 40.62 -18.72
CA HIS A 2 12.00 39.68 -17.81
C HIS A 2 11.18 38.38 -17.77
N PHE A 3 11.78 37.27 -18.22
CA PHE A 3 11.24 35.94 -18.03
C PHE A 3 11.67 35.45 -16.64
N THR A 4 10.69 35.27 -15.75
CA THR A 4 10.92 34.59 -14.47
C THR A 4 10.71 33.10 -14.72
N PRO A 5 11.75 32.25 -14.60
CA PRO A 5 11.58 30.82 -14.77
C PRO A 5 10.64 30.31 -13.68
N LEU A 6 9.67 29.46 -14.06
CA LEU A 6 8.88 28.72 -13.10
C LEU A 6 9.87 27.92 -12.23
N ALA A 7 9.80 28.09 -10.91
CA ALA A 7 10.59 27.34 -9.95
C ALA A 7 10.11 25.88 -9.92
N TYR A 8 10.32 25.17 -11.02
CA TYR A 8 10.05 23.75 -11.14
C TYR A 8 11.21 23.01 -10.48
N LEU A 9 11.12 22.87 -9.16
CA LEU A 9 11.65 21.85 -8.24
C LEU A 9 12.96 21.09 -8.58
N ASP A 10 13.84 21.66 -9.39
CA ASP A 10 15.09 21.09 -9.91
C ASP A 10 14.89 19.85 -10.83
N PRO A 11 15.31 19.89 -12.11
CA PRO A 11 15.15 18.76 -13.04
C PRO A 11 15.93 17.50 -12.63
N GLY A 12 16.92 17.63 -11.74
CA GLY A 12 17.74 16.52 -11.25
C GLY A 12 17.01 15.56 -10.30
N SER A 13 15.92 15.99 -9.67
CA SER A 13 15.22 15.20 -8.64
C SER A 13 14.05 14.38 -9.16
N GLY A 14 13.68 14.51 -10.44
CA GLY A 14 12.58 13.75 -11.06
C GLY A 14 11.26 13.88 -10.29
N SER A 15 10.73 15.09 -10.14
CA SER A 15 9.41 15.37 -9.53
C SER A 15 9.15 14.62 -8.20
N ILE A 16 9.80 15.07 -7.12
CA ILE A 16 9.67 14.49 -5.76
C ILE A 16 8.21 14.37 -5.32
N LEU A 17 7.33 15.29 -5.71
CA LEU A 17 5.90 15.20 -5.37
C LEU A 17 5.26 13.93 -5.96
N ILE A 18 5.57 13.61 -7.22
CA ILE A 18 5.07 12.39 -7.87
C ILE A 18 5.70 11.16 -7.20
N GLN A 19 6.99 11.20 -6.88
CA GLN A 19 7.66 10.10 -6.18
C GLN A 19 7.04 9.81 -4.80
N LEU A 20 6.70 10.85 -4.03
CA LEU A 20 6.02 10.71 -2.74
C LEU A 20 4.63 10.10 -2.89
N ILE A 21 3.88 10.51 -3.91
CA ILE A 21 2.55 9.93 -4.21
C ILE A 21 2.70 8.44 -4.56
N VAL A 22 3.65 8.09 -5.43
CA VAL A 22 3.92 6.70 -5.81
C VAL A 22 4.34 5.87 -4.59
N ALA A 23 5.26 6.39 -3.77
CA ALA A 23 5.71 5.73 -2.55
C ALA A 23 4.56 5.50 -1.55
N ALA A 24 3.67 6.49 -1.37
CA ALA A 24 2.51 6.38 -0.51
C ALA A 24 1.53 5.30 -0.99
N VAL A 25 1.23 5.27 -2.30
CA VAL A 25 0.35 4.25 -2.90
C VAL A 25 0.94 2.85 -2.74
N LEU A 26 2.24 2.69 -3.00
CA LEU A 26 2.93 1.42 -2.82
C LEU A 26 2.92 0.97 -1.36
N ALA A 27 3.22 1.87 -0.42
CA ALA A 27 3.21 1.57 1.02
C ALA A 27 1.82 1.10 1.48
N ILE A 28 0.75 1.77 1.04
CA ILE A 28 -0.63 1.37 1.33
C ILE A 28 -0.92 -0.01 0.73
N GLY A 29 -0.57 -0.23 -0.55
CA GLY A 29 -0.80 -1.52 -1.21
C GLY A 29 -0.09 -2.68 -0.50
N VAL A 30 1.17 -2.49 -0.12
CA VAL A 30 1.95 -3.49 0.63
C VAL A 30 1.36 -3.71 2.03
N ALA A 31 0.99 -2.65 2.75
CA ALA A 31 0.41 -2.77 4.09
C ALA A 31 -0.93 -3.53 4.08
N LEU A 32 -1.80 -3.25 3.09
CA LEU A 32 -3.05 -3.97 2.89
C LEU A 32 -2.83 -5.43 2.54
N ARG A 33 -1.86 -5.72 1.66
CA ARG A 33 -1.52 -7.09 1.28
C ARG A 33 -0.93 -7.89 2.45
N ALA A 34 -0.02 -7.29 3.22
CA ALA A 34 0.59 -7.91 4.39
C ALA A 34 -0.44 -8.17 5.51
N SER A 35 -1.41 -7.27 5.66
CA SER A 35 -2.42 -7.34 6.73
C SER A 35 -3.72 -8.03 6.29
N TRP A 36 -3.76 -8.66 5.10
CA TRP A 36 -4.98 -9.18 4.49
C TRP A 36 -5.74 -10.16 5.40
N GLY A 37 -5.03 -11.06 6.09
CA GLY A 37 -5.64 -11.98 7.05
C GLY A 37 -6.27 -11.28 8.27
N SER A 38 -5.62 -10.25 8.81
CA SER A 38 -6.15 -9.45 9.93
C SER A 38 -7.34 -8.59 9.50
N ILE A 39 -7.27 -8.01 8.29
CA ILE A 39 -8.37 -7.26 7.68
C ILE A 39 -9.58 -8.18 7.50
N MET A 40 -9.40 -9.39 6.94
CA MET A 40 -10.47 -10.36 6.79
C MET A 40 -11.10 -10.80 8.12
N LYS A 41 -10.29 -10.96 9.18
CA LYS A 41 -10.76 -11.25 10.55
C LYS A 41 -11.58 -10.09 11.13
N LEU A 42 -11.14 -8.84 10.95
CA LEU A 42 -11.87 -7.65 11.39
C LEU A 42 -13.18 -7.44 10.64
N PHE A 43 -13.23 -7.79 9.36
CA PHE A 43 -14.45 -7.74 8.53
C PHE A 43 -15.39 -8.94 8.75
N GLY A 44 -15.18 -9.75 9.80
CA GLY A 44 -16.09 -10.83 10.19
C GLY A 44 -16.09 -12.06 9.27
N LYS A 45 -15.25 -12.08 8.23
CA LYS A 45 -15.09 -13.21 7.31
C LYS A 45 -13.91 -14.09 7.76
N GLY A 46 -14.01 -14.59 8.98
CA GLY A 46 -12.98 -15.41 9.64
C GLY A 46 -13.54 -16.51 10.53
N LYS A 47 -14.71 -17.08 10.19
CA LYS A 47 -15.31 -18.22 10.93
C LYS A 47 -15.71 -19.41 10.03
N THR A 48 -14.94 -19.67 8.98
CA THR A 48 -15.00 -20.89 8.13
C THR A 48 -13.66 -20.84 7.38
N ASP A 49 -12.59 -21.56 7.70
CA ASP A 49 -12.45 -22.97 8.01
C ASP A 49 -11.23 -23.20 8.92
N GLU A 50 -11.38 -24.09 9.90
CA GLU A 50 -10.43 -25.15 10.30
C GLU A 50 -10.92 -25.74 11.63
N GLN A 51 -12.00 -26.52 11.51
CA GLN A 51 -12.40 -27.55 12.45
C GLN A 51 -12.64 -28.81 11.59
N ASN A 52 -11.93 -29.90 11.91
CA ASN A 52 -11.85 -31.22 11.22
C ASN A 52 -11.03 -31.22 9.92
N ASP A 53 -10.09 -32.13 9.66
CA ASP A 53 -9.91 -33.53 10.07
C ASP A 53 -8.42 -33.83 10.28
N ASP A 54 -8.02 -34.44 11.41
CA ASP A 54 -6.80 -35.30 11.51
C ASP A 54 -6.69 -35.96 12.91
N ASP A 55 -7.77 -36.57 13.40
CA ASP A 55 -7.71 -37.51 14.55
C ASP A 55 -8.54 -38.77 14.24
N ALA A 56 -8.08 -39.53 13.25
CA ALA A 56 -8.46 -40.92 13.04
C ALA A 56 -7.21 -41.71 12.65
N GLU A 57 -6.47 -42.22 13.66
CA GLU A 57 -5.69 -43.48 13.66
C GLU A 57 -5.37 -43.86 15.13
#